data_AF-A0A925DBB2-F1
#
_entry.id   AF-A0A925DBB2-F1
#
_cell.length_a   1.000
_cell.length_b   1.000
_cell.length_c   1.000
_cell.angle_alpha   90.00
_cell.angle_beta   90.00
_cell.angle_gamma   90.00
#
_symmetry.space_group_name_H-M   'P 1'
#
loop_
_entity.id
_entity.type
_entity.pdbx_description
1 polymer ?
#
loop_
_entity_poly.entity_id
_entity_poly.type
_entity_poly.pdbx_seq_one_letter_code
_entity_poly.pdbx_strand_id
1 'polypeptide(L)'
;GRRHISDLIGFFAACFLTAGPWYVLCWTRNGQVFIDEFFWKHNLGRFVSADLQHEQPFWFYIPVLLGLLFPWITTPGLWWNRRGWRDPRYQLLALWLVWGFLFFSISTNKLPGYLLPLLPAAATLAGIRLADDSRARFHVTAAGAALAIVPLVAAVLPEALLRGVTAATFPAVPWVAMALSILLAVVLMLVERADRRGLALILAVIAVAVNVVFLKLRTFSELDRRVSARPVAESLKRRGWPDVCLGDLPRAWRYGLQFYAARPLPDCTENSGGIRVEAGENSSIRIE
;
A
#
# COMPACT_ATOMS: atom_id res chain seq x y z
N GLY A 1 36.20 16.28 -14.00
CA GLY A 1 36.44 15.76 -15.36
C GLY A 1 36.59 14.24 -15.35
N ARG A 2 37.83 13.72 -15.32
CA ARG A 2 38.10 12.28 -15.50
C ARG A 2 37.69 11.37 -14.34
N ARG A 3 37.86 11.79 -13.07
CA ARG A 3 37.45 10.99 -11.90
C ARG A 3 35.93 10.71 -11.87
N HIS A 4 35.11 11.71 -12.18
CA HIS A 4 33.66 11.53 -12.27
C HIS A 4 33.23 10.53 -13.36
N ILE A 5 33.96 10.45 -14.47
CA ILE A 5 33.64 9.50 -15.56
C ILE A 5 34.00 8.08 -15.15
N SER A 6 35.17 7.87 -14.52
CA SER A 6 35.54 6.55 -13.99
C SER A 6 34.57 6.07 -12.92
N ASP A 7 34.09 6.98 -12.07
CA ASP A 7 33.12 6.64 -11.01
C ASP A 7 31.75 6.25 -11.62
N LEU A 8 31.30 6.96 -12.65
CA LEU A 8 30.07 6.61 -13.37
C LEU A 8 30.19 5.27 -14.09
N ILE A 9 31.32 5.02 -14.78
CA ILE A 9 31.58 3.74 -15.44
C ILE A 9 31.58 2.61 -14.42
N GLY A 10 32.28 2.80 -13.30
CA GLY A 10 32.31 1.82 -12.20
C GLY A 10 30.92 1.51 -11.65
N PHE A 11 30.10 2.55 -11.43
CA PHE A 11 28.71 2.40 -10.99
C PHE A 11 27.87 1.59 -11.98
N PHE A 12 27.84 1.98 -13.26
CA PHE A 12 27.05 1.27 -14.27
C PHE A 12 27.56 -0.16 -14.51
N ALA A 13 28.87 -0.38 -14.46
CA ALA A 13 29.46 -1.71 -14.53
C ALA A 13 28.99 -2.59 -13.36
N ALA A 14 29.00 -2.07 -12.13
CA ALA A 14 28.50 -2.79 -10.96
C ALA A 14 27.00 -3.13 -11.09
N CYS A 15 26.18 -2.19 -11.58
CA CYS A 15 24.76 -2.45 -11.85
C CYS A 15 24.58 -3.54 -12.90
N PHE A 16 25.33 -3.48 -14.01
CA PHE A 16 25.23 -4.48 -15.08
C PHE A 16 25.71 -5.86 -14.63
N LEU A 17 26.84 -5.94 -13.93
CA LEU A 17 27.36 -7.22 -13.41
C LEU A 17 26.41 -7.86 -12.40
N THR A 18 25.64 -7.04 -11.67
CA THR A 18 24.68 -7.52 -10.68
C THR A 18 23.37 -7.97 -11.32
N ALA A 19 22.78 -7.14 -12.20
CA ALA A 19 21.45 -7.38 -12.76
C ALA A 19 21.47 -8.07 -14.13
N GLY A 20 22.45 -7.74 -14.96
CA GLY A 20 22.57 -8.16 -16.35
C GLY A 20 22.54 -9.67 -16.59
N PRO A 21 23.23 -10.52 -15.79
CA PRO A 21 23.21 -11.97 -16.01
C PRO A 21 21.81 -12.57 -16.04
N TRP A 22 20.91 -12.11 -15.17
CA TRP A 22 19.53 -12.59 -15.14
C TRP A 22 18.75 -12.21 -16.42
N TYR A 23 18.86 -10.95 -16.86
CA TYR A 23 18.23 -10.50 -18.10
C TYR A 23 18.74 -11.25 -19.32
N VAL A 24 20.05 -11.52 -19.39
CA VAL A 24 20.67 -12.31 -20.46
C VAL A 24 20.10 -13.73 -20.47
N LEU A 25 20.02 -14.40 -19.31
CA LEU A 25 19.44 -15.75 -19.22
C LEU A 25 17.95 -15.80 -19.58
N CYS A 26 17.17 -14.80 -19.20
CA CYS A 26 15.77 -14.70 -19.59
C CYS A 26 15.62 -14.54 -21.10
N TRP A 27 16.45 -13.70 -21.71
CA TRP A 27 16.41 -13.50 -23.16
C TRP A 27 16.90 -14.72 -23.94
N THR A 28 17.99 -15.37 -23.53
CA THR A 28 18.48 -16.57 -24.23
C THR A 28 17.50 -17.73 -24.16
N ARG A 29 16.72 -17.84 -23.08
CA ARG A 29 15.72 -18.90 -22.91
C ARG A 29 14.39 -18.63 -23.63
N ASN A 30 13.95 -17.36 -23.72
CA ASN A 30 12.60 -17.01 -24.18
C ASN A 30 12.59 -16.17 -25.48
N GLY A 31 13.75 -15.74 -25.97
CA GLY A 31 13.89 -14.94 -27.17
C GLY A 31 13.17 -13.58 -27.09
N GLN A 32 12.65 -13.14 -28.24
CA GLN A 32 12.02 -11.83 -28.40
C GLN A 32 10.79 -11.63 -27.51
N VAL A 33 10.05 -12.71 -27.21
CA VAL A 33 8.86 -12.67 -26.33
C VAL A 33 9.18 -12.04 -24.98
N PHE A 34 10.38 -12.29 -24.42
CA PHE A 34 10.79 -11.65 -23.17
C PHE A 34 10.91 -10.13 -23.30
N ILE A 35 11.47 -9.64 -24.41
CA ILE A 35 11.64 -8.20 -24.64
C ILE A 35 10.28 -7.53 -24.79
N ASP A 36 9.40 -8.12 -25.60
CA ASP A 36 8.08 -7.57 -25.90
C ASP A 36 7.16 -7.58 -24.68
N GLU A 37 7.15 -8.66 -23.89
CA GLU A 37 6.31 -8.71 -22.68
C GLU A 37 6.92 -7.90 -21.53
N PHE A 38 8.21 -8.06 -21.23
CA PHE A 38 8.83 -7.42 -20.07
C PHE A 38 9.08 -5.92 -20.31
N PHE A 39 9.89 -5.55 -21.30
CA PHE A 39 10.30 -4.16 -21.52
C PHE A 39 9.23 -3.34 -22.20
N TRP A 40 8.61 -3.88 -23.26
CA TRP A 40 7.58 -3.14 -23.97
C TRP A 40 6.29 -3.11 -23.16
N LYS A 41 5.54 -4.21 -23.07
CA LYS A 41 4.20 -4.23 -22.47
C LYS A 41 4.19 -3.86 -20.98
N HIS A 42 5.07 -4.46 -20.17
CA HIS A 42 5.02 -4.30 -18.72
C HIS A 42 5.77 -3.08 -18.15
N ASN A 43 6.69 -2.46 -18.90
CA ASN A 43 7.34 -1.22 -18.47
C ASN A 43 6.81 -0.01 -19.26
N LEU A 44 7.07 0.06 -20.57
CA LEU A 44 6.68 1.23 -21.39
C LEU A 44 5.18 1.29 -21.64
N GLY A 45 4.56 0.17 -21.99
CA GLY A 45 3.13 0.03 -22.24
C GLY A 45 2.31 0.40 -21.02
N ARG A 46 2.70 -0.05 -19.82
CA ARG A 46 2.04 0.37 -18.57
C ARG A 46 2.14 1.86 -18.29
N PHE A 47 3.23 2.49 -18.70
CA PHE A 47 3.40 3.93 -18.49
C PHE A 47 2.54 4.76 -19.43
N VAL A 48 2.42 4.36 -20.69
CA VAL A 48 1.79 5.17 -21.75
C VAL A 48 0.38 4.73 -22.13
N SER A 49 0.14 3.42 -22.24
CA SER A 49 -1.13 2.88 -22.77
C SER A 49 -2.19 2.66 -21.68
N ALA A 50 -3.44 2.92 -22.08
CA ALA A 50 -4.67 2.62 -21.34
C ALA A 50 -5.08 1.15 -21.44
N ASP A 51 -4.53 0.37 -22.38
CA ASP A 51 -4.96 -1.01 -22.68
C ASP A 51 -4.68 -2.03 -21.56
N LEU A 52 -4.14 -1.57 -20.43
CA LEU A 52 -3.77 -2.39 -19.28
C LEU A 52 -4.64 -2.01 -18.06
N GLN A 53 -4.81 -2.96 -17.15
CA GLN A 53 -5.65 -2.76 -15.97
C GLN A 53 -5.10 -1.67 -15.04
N HIS A 54 -5.99 -0.95 -14.35
CA HIS A 54 -5.73 0.09 -13.32
C HIS A 54 -5.45 1.50 -13.86
N GLU A 55 -6.16 1.91 -14.92
CA GLU A 55 -6.26 3.32 -15.28
C GLU A 55 -6.79 4.16 -14.12
N GLN A 56 -6.11 5.28 -13.86
CA GLN A 56 -6.44 6.19 -12.78
C GLN A 56 -6.13 7.64 -13.21
N PRO A 57 -6.88 8.64 -12.70
CA PRO A 57 -6.67 10.04 -13.06
C PRO A 57 -5.30 10.55 -12.58
N PHE A 58 -4.83 11.66 -13.17
CA PHE A 58 -3.51 12.25 -12.82
C PHE A 58 -3.39 12.60 -11.32
N TRP A 59 -4.49 12.97 -10.67
CA TRP A 59 -4.54 13.34 -9.26
C TRP A 59 -4.59 12.16 -8.30
N PHE A 60 -4.66 10.91 -8.79
CA PHE A 60 -4.79 9.68 -8.00
C PHE A 60 -3.79 9.59 -6.84
N TYR A 61 -2.55 10.01 -7.07
CA TYR A 61 -1.51 9.91 -6.06
C TYR A 61 -1.59 10.95 -4.95
N ILE A 62 -2.38 12.01 -5.10
CA ILE A 62 -2.61 13.00 -4.02
C ILE A 62 -3.20 12.30 -2.78
N PRO A 63 -4.42 11.73 -2.82
CA PRO A 63 -4.99 11.07 -1.64
C PRO A 63 -4.18 9.85 -1.17
N VAL A 64 -3.52 9.13 -2.08
CA VAL A 64 -2.63 8.00 -1.72
C VAL A 64 -1.45 8.50 -0.87
N LEU A 65 -0.79 9.58 -1.29
CA LEU A 65 0.33 10.14 -0.53
C LEU A 65 -0.13 10.67 0.83
N LEU A 66 -1.29 11.33 0.91
CA LEU A 66 -1.85 11.77 2.19
C LEU A 66 -2.11 10.59 3.13
N GLY A 67 -2.65 9.48 2.60
CA GLY A 67 -2.87 8.25 3.36
C GLY A 67 -1.57 7.60 3.83
N LEU A 68 -0.54 7.56 2.99
CA LEU A 68 0.77 7.00 3.35
C LEU A 68 1.53 7.86 4.38
N LEU A 69 1.32 9.17 4.36
CA LEU A 69 1.96 10.12 5.29
C LEU A 69 1.13 10.39 6.54
N PHE A 70 -0.12 9.89 6.61
CA PHE A 70 -0.93 9.97 7.82
C PHE A 70 -0.19 9.30 9.00
N PRO A 71 -0.15 9.92 10.20
CA PRO A 71 -0.90 11.10 10.64
C PRO A 71 -0.19 12.46 10.44
N TRP A 72 1.00 12.48 9.84
CA TRP A 72 1.86 13.66 9.70
C TRP A 72 1.38 14.66 8.64
N ILE A 73 0.28 14.35 7.95
CA ILE A 73 -0.31 15.19 6.92
C ILE A 73 -1.13 16.37 7.46
N THR A 74 -1.43 16.37 8.77
CA THR A 74 -2.30 17.37 9.41
C THR A 74 -1.81 18.81 9.28
N THR A 75 -0.55 19.01 8.88
CA THR A 75 0.07 20.33 8.80
C THR A 75 0.88 20.49 7.50
N PRO A 76 0.40 21.28 6.52
CA PRO A 76 1.13 21.48 5.26
C PRO A 76 2.49 22.17 5.48
N GLY A 77 2.63 22.93 6.57
CA GLY A 77 3.88 23.59 6.96
C GLY A 77 5.03 22.65 7.37
N LEU A 78 4.75 21.36 7.58
CA LEU A 78 5.77 20.35 7.87
C LEU A 78 6.59 19.98 6.62
N TRP A 79 6.01 20.16 5.44
CA TRP A 79 6.56 19.70 4.16
C TRP A 79 7.24 20.81 3.35
N TRP A 80 7.19 22.04 3.86
CA TRP A 80 7.78 23.21 3.21
C TRP A 80 8.81 23.89 4.10
N ASN A 81 10.09 23.87 3.70
CA ASN A 81 11.18 24.55 4.41
C ASN A 81 12.02 25.41 3.45
N ARG A 82 11.75 26.73 3.40
CA ARG A 82 12.52 27.67 2.58
C ARG A 82 14.02 27.68 2.91
N ARG A 83 14.40 27.49 4.18
CA ARG A 83 15.81 27.49 4.61
C ARG A 83 16.54 26.23 4.14
N GLY A 84 15.83 25.11 4.04
CA GLY A 84 16.35 23.83 3.57
C GLY A 84 16.90 23.90 2.14
N TRP A 85 16.33 24.75 1.28
CA TRP A 85 16.78 24.92 -0.11
C TRP A 85 18.21 25.46 -0.26
N ARG A 86 18.88 25.87 0.82
CA ARG A 86 20.31 26.23 0.80
C ARG A 86 21.24 25.02 0.90
N ASP A 87 20.74 23.87 1.34
CA ASP A 87 21.50 22.62 1.50
C ASP A 87 21.26 21.69 0.30
N PRO A 88 22.30 21.32 -0.48
CA PRO A 88 22.17 20.39 -1.60
C PRO A 88 21.54 19.03 -1.22
N ARG A 89 21.71 18.58 0.03
CA ARG A 89 21.13 17.32 0.52
C ARG A 89 19.61 17.40 0.63
N TYR A 90 19.10 18.54 1.10
CA TYR A 90 17.67 18.81 1.16
C TYR A 90 17.09 18.91 -0.25
N GLN A 91 17.80 19.60 -1.16
CA GLN A 91 17.41 19.70 -2.57
C GLN A 91 17.30 18.33 -3.23
N LEU A 92 18.26 17.43 -2.98
CA LEU A 92 18.22 16.06 -3.50
C LEU A 92 16.99 15.29 -3.00
N LEU A 93 16.69 15.35 -1.70
CA LEU A 93 15.52 14.68 -1.12
C LEU A 93 14.20 15.25 -1.66
N ALA A 94 14.12 16.58 -1.77
CA ALA A 94 12.95 17.27 -2.32
C ALA A 94 12.76 16.92 -3.80
N LEU A 95 13.84 16.90 -4.59
CA LEU A 95 13.82 16.53 -5.99
C LEU A 95 13.42 15.06 -6.15
N TRP A 96 13.96 14.14 -5.35
CA TRP A 96 13.57 12.74 -5.35
C TRP A 96 12.06 12.57 -5.11
N LEU A 97 11.53 13.22 -4.07
CA LEU A 97 10.11 13.16 -3.76
C LEU A 97 9.24 13.77 -4.87
N VAL A 98 9.54 14.99 -5.31
CA VAL A 98 8.73 15.72 -6.29
C VAL A 98 8.81 15.06 -7.66
N TRP A 99 10.01 14.72 -8.12
CA TRP A 99 10.20 14.05 -9.40
C TRP A 99 9.51 12.69 -9.42
N GLY A 100 9.73 11.86 -8.40
CA GLY A 100 9.08 10.55 -8.32
C GLY A 100 7.56 10.65 -8.28
N PHE A 101 7.02 11.60 -7.51
CA PHE A 101 5.58 11.83 -7.44
C PHE A 101 5.00 12.25 -8.80
N LEU A 102 5.64 13.20 -9.49
CA LEU A 102 5.19 13.66 -10.81
C LEU A 102 5.31 12.57 -11.86
N PHE A 103 6.45 11.87 -11.89
CA PHE A 103 6.70 10.76 -12.81
C PHE A 103 5.61 9.70 -12.71
N PHE A 104 5.28 9.23 -11.50
CA PHE A 104 4.21 8.25 -11.33
C PHE A 104 2.82 8.85 -11.60
N SER A 105 2.58 10.12 -11.29
CA SER A 105 1.30 10.78 -11.56
C SER A 105 0.97 10.92 -13.05
N ILE A 106 2.00 11.02 -13.90
CA ILE A 106 1.85 11.06 -15.36
C ILE A 106 1.55 9.67 -15.95
N SER A 107 2.02 8.59 -15.33
CA SER A 107 1.78 7.21 -15.79
C SER A 107 0.29 6.88 -15.92
N THR A 108 -0.14 6.27 -17.02
CA THR A 108 -1.55 5.89 -17.25
C THR A 108 -2.04 4.87 -16.23
N ASN A 109 -1.29 3.78 -16.04
CA ASN A 109 -1.61 2.76 -15.05
C ASN A 109 -1.00 3.10 -13.69
N LYS A 110 -1.82 3.06 -12.63
CA LYS A 110 -1.38 3.47 -11.29
C LYS A 110 -1.77 2.44 -10.22
N LEU A 111 -0.81 2.08 -9.38
CA LEU A 111 -1.00 1.31 -8.16
C LEU A 111 -0.59 2.13 -6.95
N PRO A 112 -1.32 2.07 -5.81
CA PRO A 112 -0.98 2.84 -4.61
C PRO A 112 0.45 2.60 -4.12
N GLY A 113 0.95 1.36 -4.26
CA GLY A 113 2.28 0.96 -3.81
C GLY A 113 3.45 1.65 -4.53
N TYR A 114 3.23 2.31 -5.67
CA TYR A 114 4.32 2.97 -6.42
C TYR A 114 4.94 4.16 -5.68
N LEU A 115 4.24 4.75 -4.71
CA LEU A 115 4.80 5.85 -3.91
C LEU A 115 5.66 5.39 -2.72
N LEU A 116 5.66 4.10 -2.37
CA LEU A 116 6.42 3.58 -1.21
C LEU A 116 7.91 3.96 -1.25
N PRO A 117 8.62 3.93 -2.40
CA PRO A 117 10.02 4.35 -2.47
C PRO A 117 10.24 5.83 -2.14
N LEU A 118 9.21 6.68 -2.18
CA LEU A 118 9.33 8.11 -1.89
C LEU A 118 9.18 8.43 -0.39
N LEU A 119 8.66 7.48 0.40
CA LEU A 119 8.40 7.68 1.83
C LEU A 119 9.65 7.99 2.66
N PRO A 120 10.84 7.39 2.41
CA PRO A 120 12.06 7.77 3.12
C PRO A 120 12.43 9.24 2.92
N ALA A 121 12.33 9.74 1.68
CA ALA A 121 12.60 11.14 1.35
C ALA A 121 11.60 12.06 2.06
N ALA A 122 10.31 11.72 1.97
CA ALA A 122 9.26 12.43 2.66
C ALA A 122 9.50 12.48 4.18
N ALA A 123 9.63 11.33 4.83
CA ALA A 123 9.84 11.24 6.28
C ALA A 123 11.07 12.04 6.75
N THR A 124 12.15 12.04 5.96
CA THR A 124 13.37 12.79 6.27
C THR A 124 13.15 14.30 6.16
N LEU A 125 12.49 14.78 5.10
CA LEU A 125 12.14 16.20 4.94
C LEU A 125 11.25 16.69 6.08
N ALA A 126 10.24 15.90 6.46
CA ALA A 126 9.39 16.18 7.60
C ALA A 126 10.19 16.21 8.91
N GLY A 127 11.08 15.23 9.13
CA GLY A 127 11.93 15.15 10.33
C GLY A 127 12.84 16.36 10.50
N ILE A 128 13.50 16.81 9.41
CA ILE A 128 14.33 18.03 9.41
C ILE A 128 13.49 19.24 9.80
N ARG A 129 12.29 19.40 9.20
CA ARG A 129 11.41 20.52 9.53
C ARG A 129 10.93 20.45 10.97
N LEU A 130 10.56 19.26 11.42
CA LEU A 130 10.06 18.99 12.76
C LEU A 130 11.11 19.44 13.78
N ALA A 131 12.39 19.09 13.59
CA ALA A 131 13.49 19.46 14.49
C ALA A 131 13.63 20.98 14.70
N ASP A 132 13.51 21.78 13.65
CA ASP A 132 13.80 23.23 13.67
C ASP A 132 12.56 24.14 13.75
N ASP A 133 11.35 23.60 13.81
CA ASP A 133 10.12 24.40 13.82
C ASP A 133 9.70 24.87 15.21
N SER A 134 9.42 26.16 15.37
CA SER A 134 8.76 26.69 16.57
C SER A 134 7.34 26.16 16.74
N ARG A 135 6.70 25.72 15.65
CA ARG A 135 5.37 25.05 15.65
C ARG A 135 5.44 23.53 15.78
N ALA A 136 6.63 22.98 16.06
CA ALA A 136 6.88 21.58 16.41
C ALA A 136 5.76 20.92 17.22
N ARG A 137 5.43 21.54 18.36
CA ARG A 137 4.41 21.09 19.31
C ARG A 137 3.04 20.95 18.66
N PHE A 138 2.66 21.90 17.80
CA PHE A 138 1.38 21.86 17.10
C PHE A 138 1.32 20.68 16.12
N HIS A 139 2.38 20.43 15.36
CA HIS A 139 2.43 19.32 14.39
C HIS A 139 2.31 17.96 15.08
N VAL A 140 3.04 17.76 16.18
CA VAL A 140 3.03 16.50 16.95
C VAL A 140 1.66 16.27 17.61
N THR A 141 1.07 17.31 18.20
CA THR A 141 -0.26 17.22 18.83
C THR A 141 -1.37 16.99 17.82
N ALA A 142 -1.33 17.66 16.66
CA ALA A 142 -2.27 17.45 15.57
C ALA A 142 -2.18 16.02 15.01
N ALA A 143 -0.97 15.49 14.83
CA ALA A 143 -0.77 14.09 14.43
C ALA A 143 -1.35 13.11 15.47
N GLY A 144 -1.11 13.33 16.76
CA GLY A 144 -1.71 12.54 17.84
C GLY A 144 -3.24 12.57 17.82
N ALA A 145 -3.83 13.76 17.65
CA ALA A 145 -5.28 13.92 17.55
C ALA A 145 -5.87 13.21 16.32
N ALA A 146 -5.18 13.26 15.17
CA ALA A 146 -5.60 12.54 13.97
C ALA A 146 -5.66 11.03 14.19
N LEU A 147 -4.69 10.46 14.93
CA LEU A 147 -4.69 9.03 15.27
C LEU A 147 -5.91 8.60 16.08
N ALA A 148 -6.54 9.50 16.84
CA ALA A 148 -7.74 9.19 17.60
C ALA A 148 -8.96 8.85 16.72
N ILE A 149 -8.94 9.25 15.44
CA ILE A 149 -10.01 8.98 14.47
C ILE A 149 -9.90 7.57 13.86
N VAL A 150 -8.73 6.93 13.93
CA VAL A 150 -8.46 5.66 13.25
C VAL A 150 -9.41 4.52 13.67
N PRO A 151 -9.76 4.32 14.96
CA PRO A 151 -10.70 3.27 15.33
C PRO A 151 -12.09 3.44 14.69
N LEU A 152 -12.55 4.69 14.52
CA LEU A 152 -13.81 4.98 13.85
C LEU A 152 -13.73 4.65 12.35
N VAL A 153 -12.65 5.09 11.68
CA VAL A 153 -12.41 4.77 10.27
C VAL A 153 -12.33 3.26 10.06
N ALA A 154 -11.59 2.56 10.92
CA ALA A 154 -11.43 1.11 10.89
C ALA A 154 -12.76 0.35 11.00
N ALA A 155 -13.73 0.89 11.75
CA ALA A 155 -15.05 0.30 11.88
C ALA A 155 -15.86 0.45 10.58
N VAL A 156 -15.82 1.63 9.94
CA VAL A 156 -16.62 1.93 8.74
C VAL A 156 -15.99 1.37 7.46
N LEU A 157 -14.67 1.24 7.42
CA LEU A 157 -13.90 0.93 6.21
C LEU A 157 -14.33 -0.36 5.49
N PRO A 158 -14.59 -1.51 6.14
CA PRO A 158 -15.01 -2.73 5.44
C PRO A 158 -16.33 -2.55 4.68
N GLU A 159 -17.34 -1.97 5.33
CA GLU A 159 -18.64 -1.74 4.71
C GLU A 159 -18.55 -0.71 3.58
N ALA A 160 -17.75 0.34 3.76
CA ALA A 160 -17.48 1.32 2.71
C ALA A 160 -16.77 0.73 1.49
N LEU A 161 -15.85 -0.22 1.69
CA LEU A 161 -15.15 -0.90 0.60
C LEU A 161 -16.04 -1.91 -0.13
N LEU A 162 -16.97 -2.56 0.58
CA LEU A 162 -17.81 -3.62 0.01
C LEU A 162 -19.07 -3.09 -0.66
N ARG A 163 -19.71 -2.07 -0.07
CA ARG A 163 -20.99 -1.51 -0.56
C ARG A 163 -20.85 -0.14 -1.20
N GLY A 164 -19.66 0.47 -1.10
CA GLY A 164 -19.45 1.87 -1.45
C GLY A 164 -19.74 2.80 -0.28
N VAL A 165 -19.09 3.97 -0.28
CA VAL A 165 -19.15 4.95 0.82
C VAL A 165 -20.57 5.46 1.09
N THR A 166 -21.38 5.62 0.04
CA THR A 166 -22.75 6.15 0.13
C THR A 166 -23.77 5.14 0.65
N ALA A 167 -23.51 3.83 0.48
CA ALA A 167 -24.37 2.75 0.95
C ALA A 167 -23.82 2.05 2.20
N ALA A 168 -22.73 2.56 2.77
CA ALA A 168 -22.11 2.02 3.97
C ALA A 168 -23.01 2.26 5.18
N THR A 169 -23.38 1.19 5.86
CA THR A 169 -24.04 1.27 7.17
C THR A 169 -22.99 1.47 8.24
N PHE A 170 -23.23 2.36 9.20
CA PHE A 170 -22.34 2.56 10.34
C PHE A 170 -22.47 1.38 11.31
N PRO A 171 -21.40 0.59 11.52
CA PRO A 171 -21.43 -0.47 12.53
C PRO A 171 -21.34 0.13 13.94
N ALA A 172 -21.47 -0.73 14.95
CA ALA A 172 -21.33 -0.32 16.35
C ALA A 172 -19.98 0.40 16.59
N VAL A 173 -20.07 1.59 17.18
CA VAL A 173 -18.91 2.44 17.46
C VAL A 173 -17.96 1.74 18.44
N PRO A 174 -16.65 1.62 18.12
CA PRO A 174 -15.70 0.95 19.00
C PRO A 174 -15.26 1.87 20.14
N TRP A 175 -16.19 2.17 21.07
CA TRP A 175 -16.01 3.15 22.15
C TRP A 175 -14.75 2.96 22.96
N VAL A 176 -14.41 1.71 23.33
CA VAL A 176 -13.20 1.40 24.12
C VAL A 176 -11.93 1.74 23.33
N ALA A 177 -11.84 1.36 22.06
CA ALA A 177 -10.68 1.65 21.23
C ALA A 177 -10.52 3.16 20.96
N MET A 178 -11.65 3.87 20.79
CA MET A 178 -11.67 5.33 20.66
C MET A 178 -11.20 5.99 21.96
N ALA A 179 -11.74 5.60 23.12
CA ALA A 179 -11.34 6.15 24.41
C ALA A 179 -9.85 5.95 24.68
N LEU A 180 -9.29 4.76 24.37
CA LEU A 180 -7.86 4.49 24.49
C LEU A 180 -7.02 5.33 23.53
N SER A 181 -7.48 5.52 22.28
CA SER A 181 -6.75 6.34 21.30
C SER A 181 -6.79 7.82 21.65
N ILE A 182 -7.92 8.31 22.17
CA ILE A 182 -8.06 9.67 22.70
C ILE A 182 -7.16 9.86 23.92
N LEU A 183 -7.16 8.91 24.86
CA LEU A 183 -6.29 8.94 26.04
C LEU A 183 -4.81 9.02 25.62
N LEU A 184 -4.40 8.21 24.64
CA LEU A 184 -3.03 8.21 24.13
C LEU A 184 -2.68 9.55 23.46
N ALA A 185 -3.60 10.15 22.69
CA ALA A 185 -3.44 11.47 22.11
C ALA A 185 -3.29 12.57 23.19
N VAL A 186 -4.07 12.49 24.27
CA VAL A 186 -3.96 13.40 25.43
C VAL A 186 -2.62 13.21 26.13
N VAL A 187 -2.19 11.98 26.42
CA VAL A 187 -0.88 11.70 27.05
C VAL A 187 0.26 12.24 26.17
N LEU A 188 0.23 11.98 24.87
CA LEU A 188 1.19 12.53 23.92
C LEU A 188 1.21 14.07 23.96
N MET A 189 0.05 14.72 23.99
CA MET A 189 -0.04 16.17 24.11
C MET A 189 0.57 16.69 25.42
N LEU A 190 0.32 16.02 26.54
CA LEU A 190 0.89 16.39 27.84
C LEU A 190 2.41 16.21 27.86
N VAL A 191 2.92 15.12 27.31
CA VAL A 191 4.37 14.86 27.18
C VAL A 191 5.05 15.88 26.27
N GLU A 192 4.42 16.26 25.16
CA GLU A 192 4.91 17.31 24.27
C GLU A 192 4.87 18.70 24.95
N ARG A 193 3.87 18.97 25.80
CA ARG A 193 3.82 20.21 26.61
C ARG A 193 4.87 20.26 27.72
N ALA A 194 5.33 19.11 28.19
CA ALA A 194 6.44 18.98 29.13
C ALA A 194 7.82 19.04 28.44
N ASP A 195 7.88 19.43 27.16
CA ASP A 195 9.08 19.55 26.34
C ASP A 195 9.89 18.23 26.21
N ARG A 196 9.23 17.08 26.41
CA ARG A 196 9.82 15.74 26.25
C ARG A 196 9.52 15.15 24.87
N ARG A 197 9.89 15.89 23.83
CA ARG A 197 9.53 15.59 22.44
C ARG A 197 9.94 14.20 21.96
N GLY A 198 11.13 13.73 22.35
CA GLY A 198 11.58 12.38 22.00
C GLY A 198 10.61 11.30 22.48
N LEU A 199 10.10 11.44 23.71
CA LEU A 199 9.09 10.54 24.25
C LEU A 199 7.73 10.70 23.55
N ALA A 200 7.32 11.94 23.23
CA ALA A 200 6.08 12.18 22.49
C ALA A 200 6.09 11.52 21.10
N LEU A 201 7.22 11.55 20.40
CA LEU A 201 7.41 10.88 19.11
C LEU A 201 7.39 9.35 19.25
N ILE A 202 8.03 8.80 20.29
CA ILE A 202 7.96 7.36 20.59
C ILE A 202 6.50 6.94 20.85
N LEU A 203 5.75 7.72 21.64
CA LEU A 203 4.33 7.48 21.88
C LEU A 203 3.51 7.56 20.59
N ALA A 204 3.83 8.49 19.67
CA ALA A 204 3.18 8.58 18.36
C ALA A 204 3.44 7.32 17.52
N VAL A 205 4.66 6.80 17.52
CA VAL A 205 5.02 5.55 16.82
C VAL A 205 4.28 4.35 17.41
N ILE A 206 4.21 4.26 18.75
CA ILE A 206 3.43 3.21 19.43
C ILE A 206 1.95 3.35 19.06
N ALA A 207 1.41 4.56 19.06
CA ALA A 207 0.02 4.82 18.68
C ALA A 207 -0.28 4.37 17.24
N VAL A 208 0.61 4.64 16.29
CA VAL A 208 0.51 4.15 14.92
C VAL A 208 0.53 2.62 14.90
N ALA A 209 1.48 1.99 15.59
CA ALA A 209 1.59 0.52 15.63
C ALA A 209 0.34 -0.14 16.21
N VAL A 210 -0.19 0.37 17.33
CA VAL A 210 -1.44 -0.12 17.95
C VAL A 210 -2.61 0.03 16.99
N ASN A 211 -2.73 1.16 16.29
CA ASN A 211 -3.79 1.38 15.31
C ASN A 211 -3.66 0.45 14.09
N VAL A 212 -2.45 0.18 13.60
CA VAL A 212 -2.21 -0.80 12.54
C VAL A 212 -2.59 -2.22 12.98
N VAL A 213 -2.25 -2.60 14.21
CA VAL A 213 -2.67 -3.89 14.79
C VAL A 213 -4.20 -3.95 14.91
N PHE A 214 -4.85 -2.88 15.37
CA PHE A 214 -6.31 -2.80 15.44
C PHE A 214 -6.98 -2.96 14.07
N LEU A 215 -6.48 -2.26 13.04
CA LEU A 215 -6.93 -2.40 11.65
C LEU A 215 -6.76 -3.84 11.14
N LYS A 216 -5.63 -4.48 11.42
CA LYS A 216 -5.38 -5.88 11.03
C LYS A 216 -6.38 -6.84 11.70
N LEU A 217 -6.62 -6.69 13.00
CA LEU A 217 -7.48 -7.59 13.77
C LEU A 217 -8.96 -7.39 13.48
N ARG A 218 -9.40 -6.17 13.15
CA ARG A 218 -10.81 -5.83 12.93
C ARG A 218 -11.14 -5.77 11.44
N THR A 219 -10.60 -4.78 10.75
CA THR A 219 -10.93 -4.46 9.36
C THR A 219 -10.46 -5.57 8.41
N PHE A 220 -9.19 -5.96 8.47
CA PHE A 220 -8.65 -6.94 7.52
C PHE A 220 -9.12 -8.36 7.79
N SER A 221 -9.46 -8.70 9.03
CA SER A 221 -10.12 -9.97 9.35
C SER A 221 -11.49 -10.08 8.67
N GLU A 222 -12.27 -9.01 8.68
CA GLU A 222 -13.58 -8.99 8.01
C GLU A 222 -13.46 -9.03 6.48
N LEU A 223 -12.50 -8.28 5.92
CA LEU A 223 -12.20 -8.36 4.49
C LEU A 223 -11.70 -9.76 4.10
N ASP A 224 -10.81 -10.38 4.87
CA ASP A 224 -10.34 -11.75 4.59
C ASP A 224 -11.51 -12.74 4.57
N ARG A 225 -12.50 -12.59 5.44
CA ARG A 225 -13.71 -13.44 5.42
C ARG A 225 -14.57 -13.27 4.18
N ARG A 226 -14.63 -12.06 3.61
CA ARG A 226 -15.58 -11.72 2.54
C ARG A 226 -14.97 -11.74 1.14
N VAL A 227 -13.69 -11.39 0.99
CA VAL A 227 -13.05 -11.23 -0.33
C VAL A 227 -11.90 -12.22 -0.60
N SER A 228 -11.47 -12.99 0.41
CA SER A 228 -10.39 -13.96 0.27
C SER A 228 -10.91 -15.36 -0.09
N ALA A 229 -10.17 -16.08 -0.92
CA ALA A 229 -10.42 -17.49 -1.19
C ALA A 229 -10.14 -18.42 0.00
N ARG A 230 -9.45 -17.91 1.03
CA ARG A 230 -8.94 -18.70 2.15
C ARG A 230 -10.03 -19.48 2.91
N PRO A 231 -11.17 -18.90 3.32
CA PRO A 231 -12.17 -19.64 4.09
C PRO A 231 -12.76 -20.82 3.31
N VAL A 232 -12.99 -20.64 2.00
CA VAL A 232 -13.46 -21.69 1.09
C VAL A 232 -12.38 -22.76 0.90
N ALA A 233 -11.13 -22.36 0.68
CA ALA A 233 -10.02 -23.30 0.56
C ALA A 233 -9.83 -24.14 1.84
N GLU A 234 -9.97 -23.54 3.02
CA GLU A 234 -9.92 -24.26 4.30
C GLU A 234 -11.09 -25.25 4.45
N SER A 235 -12.29 -24.91 3.96
CA SER A 235 -13.42 -25.84 3.97
C SER A 235 -13.19 -27.03 3.03
N LEU A 236 -12.67 -26.79 1.82
CA LEU A 236 -12.31 -27.84 0.86
C LEU A 236 -11.17 -28.72 1.38
N LYS A 237 -10.14 -28.11 1.99
CA LYS A 237 -9.02 -28.81 2.62
C LYS A 237 -9.48 -29.74 3.74
N ARG A 238 -10.42 -29.31 4.59
CA ARG A 238 -11.02 -30.16 5.64
C ARG A 238 -11.76 -31.37 5.09
N ARG A 239 -12.28 -31.28 3.85
CA ARG A 239 -12.92 -32.38 3.13
C ARG A 239 -11.93 -33.22 2.30
N GLY A 240 -10.62 -32.97 2.44
CA GLY A 240 -9.57 -33.69 1.71
C GLY A 240 -9.39 -33.25 0.26
N TRP A 241 -9.81 -32.03 -0.12
CA TRP A 241 -9.82 -31.56 -1.51
C TRP A 241 -10.51 -32.57 -2.45
N PRO A 242 -11.84 -32.73 -2.32
CA PRO A 242 -12.61 -33.57 -3.23
C PRO A 242 -12.46 -33.09 -4.68
N ASP A 243 -13.02 -33.81 -5.65
CA ASP A 243 -13.08 -33.33 -7.02
C ASP A 243 -13.78 -31.97 -7.05
N VAL A 244 -13.03 -30.95 -7.47
CA VAL A 244 -13.42 -29.54 -7.46
C VAL A 244 -13.09 -28.94 -8.81
N CYS A 245 -14.04 -28.22 -9.40
CA CYS A 245 -13.83 -27.42 -10.59
C CYS A 245 -14.12 -25.93 -10.29
N LEU A 246 -13.50 -25.05 -11.07
CA LEU A 246 -13.66 -23.61 -10.96
C LEU A 246 -14.57 -23.09 -12.09
N GLY A 247 -15.68 -22.47 -11.72
CA GLY A 247 -16.56 -21.81 -12.67
C GLY A 247 -16.07 -20.43 -13.07
N ASP A 248 -17.02 -19.55 -13.37
CA ASP A 248 -16.74 -18.14 -13.55
C ASP A 248 -16.44 -17.49 -12.19
N LEU A 249 -15.15 -17.16 -11.98
CA LEU A 249 -14.63 -16.62 -10.73
C LEU A 249 -13.71 -15.44 -11.02
N PRO A 250 -13.73 -14.40 -10.17
CA PRO A 250 -12.73 -13.35 -10.22
C PRO A 250 -11.32 -13.92 -10.17
N ARG A 251 -10.41 -13.36 -10.97
CA ARG A 251 -9.01 -13.80 -11.08
C ARG A 251 -8.31 -14.00 -9.73
N ALA A 252 -8.57 -13.11 -8.76
CA ALA A 252 -8.00 -13.20 -7.41
C ALA A 252 -8.43 -14.47 -6.66
N TRP A 253 -9.69 -14.88 -6.80
CA TRP A 253 -10.22 -16.11 -6.19
C TRP A 253 -9.63 -17.36 -6.84
N ARG A 254 -9.56 -17.37 -8.18
CA ARG A 254 -8.96 -18.48 -8.93
C ARG A 254 -7.50 -18.73 -8.51
N TYR A 255 -6.68 -17.68 -8.43
CA TYR A 255 -5.30 -17.82 -7.95
C TYR A 255 -5.22 -18.21 -6.48
N GLY A 256 -6.07 -17.66 -5.63
CA GLY A 256 -6.11 -18.02 -4.21
C GLY A 256 -6.42 -19.50 -3.99
N LEU A 257 -7.46 -20.03 -4.65
CA LEU A 257 -7.84 -21.44 -4.52
C LEU A 257 -6.73 -22.37 -5.03
N GLN A 258 -6.12 -22.07 -6.18
CA GLN A 258 -5.01 -22.86 -6.71
C GLN A 258 -3.77 -22.81 -5.80
N PHE A 259 -3.48 -21.66 -5.20
CA PHE A 259 -2.41 -21.51 -4.21
C PHE A 259 -2.63 -22.43 -2.99
N TYR A 260 -3.83 -22.41 -2.41
CA TYR A 260 -4.13 -23.26 -1.25
C TYR A 260 -4.28 -24.75 -1.59
N ALA A 261 -4.67 -25.08 -2.83
CA ALA A 261 -4.69 -26.45 -3.33
C ALA A 261 -3.27 -26.99 -3.63
N ALA A 262 -2.28 -26.10 -3.76
CA ALA A 262 -0.92 -26.40 -4.23
C ALA A 262 -0.90 -27.13 -5.59
N ARG A 263 -1.96 -26.98 -6.39
CA ARG A 263 -2.11 -27.55 -7.72
C ARG A 263 -3.08 -26.70 -8.55
N PRO A 264 -2.95 -26.69 -9.90
CA PRO A 264 -3.98 -26.14 -10.76
C PRO A 264 -5.30 -26.87 -10.53
N LEU A 265 -6.40 -26.12 -10.48
CA LEU A 265 -7.76 -26.65 -10.43
C LEU A 265 -8.39 -26.47 -11.82
N PRO A 266 -9.10 -27.48 -12.34
CA PRO A 266 -9.69 -27.43 -13.67
C PRO A 266 -10.87 -26.44 -13.72
N ASP A 267 -11.14 -25.89 -14.90
CA ASP A 267 -12.37 -25.14 -15.14
C ASP A 267 -13.57 -26.10 -15.22
N CYS A 268 -14.75 -25.65 -14.77
CA CYS A 268 -15.96 -26.45 -14.84
C CYS A 268 -16.45 -26.63 -16.29
N THR A 269 -16.82 -27.85 -16.62
CA THR A 269 -17.45 -28.28 -17.87
C THR A 269 -18.83 -28.90 -17.58
N GLU A 270 -19.71 -29.02 -18.58
CA GLU A 270 -21.09 -29.53 -18.41
C GLU A 270 -21.17 -30.91 -17.73
N ASN A 271 -20.12 -31.73 -17.84
CA ASN A 271 -20.02 -33.07 -17.25
C ASN A 271 -19.06 -33.16 -16.05
N SER A 272 -18.72 -32.03 -15.43
CA SER A 272 -17.84 -32.03 -14.25
C SER A 272 -18.55 -32.66 -13.06
N GLY A 273 -18.12 -33.85 -12.65
CA GLY A 273 -18.52 -34.42 -11.36
C GLY A 273 -17.76 -33.73 -10.22
N GLY A 274 -18.42 -33.59 -9.06
CA GLY A 274 -17.81 -33.04 -7.86
C GLY A 274 -18.33 -31.65 -7.49
N ILE A 275 -17.56 -30.95 -6.64
CA ILE A 275 -17.93 -29.66 -6.08
C ILE A 275 -17.62 -28.53 -7.07
N ARG A 276 -18.64 -27.73 -7.38
CA ARG A 276 -18.54 -26.57 -8.27
C ARG A 276 -18.34 -25.30 -7.44
N VAL A 277 -17.26 -24.55 -7.69
CA VAL A 277 -17.03 -23.25 -7.03
C VAL A 277 -17.23 -22.11 -8.02
N GLU A 278 -18.26 -21.30 -7.79
CA GLU A 278 -18.67 -20.23 -8.71
C GLU A 278 -18.98 -18.92 -8.00
N ALA A 279 -18.95 -17.81 -8.74
CA ALA A 279 -19.47 -16.54 -8.26
C ALA A 279 -21.01 -16.59 -8.19
N GLY A 280 -21.55 -16.43 -6.98
CA GLY A 280 -22.97 -16.18 -6.73
C GLY A 280 -23.37 -14.71 -6.88
N GLU A 281 -24.68 -14.45 -6.78
CA GLU A 281 -25.23 -13.08 -6.77
C GLU A 281 -24.58 -12.21 -5.69
N ASN A 282 -24.35 -10.93 -6.00
CA ASN A 282 -23.65 -9.95 -5.15
C ASN A 282 -22.23 -10.36 -4.73
N SER A 283 -21.44 -10.97 -5.63
CA SER A 283 -20.03 -11.35 -5.38
C SER A 283 -19.83 -12.35 -4.23
N SER A 284 -20.90 -13.03 -3.81
CA SER A 284 -20.82 -14.20 -2.93
C SER A 284 -20.22 -15.39 -3.69
N ILE A 285 -19.69 -16.40 -3.00
CA ILE A 285 -19.21 -17.63 -3.66
C ILE A 285 -20.18 -18.77 -3.33
N ARG A 286 -20.68 -19.44 -4.36
CA ARG A 286 -21.53 -20.64 -4.24
C ARG A 286 -20.66 -21.89 -4.39
N ILE A 287 -20.96 -22.86 -3.56
CA ILE A 287 -20.36 -24.20 -3.56
C ILE A 287 -21.52 -25.15 -3.80
N GLU A 288 -21.62 -25.68 -5.01
CA GLU A 288 -22.67 -26.64 -5.43
C GLU A 288 -22.11 -28.07 -5.48
#